data_AF-A0A833WMX8-F1
#
_entry.id   AF-A0A833WMX8-F1
#
_cell.length_a   1.000
_cell.length_b   1.000
_cell.length_c   1.000
_cell.angle_alpha   90.00
_cell.angle_beta   90.00
_cell.angle_gamma   90.00
#
_symmetry.space_group_name_H-M   'P 1'
#
loop_
_entity.id
_entity.type
_entity.pdbx_description
1 polymer ?
#
loop_
_entity_poly.entity_id
_entity_poly.type
_entity_poly.pdbx_seq_one_letter_code
_entity_poly.pdbx_strand_id
1 'polypeptide(L)'
;MSAPTREFQNNFARRNLKANRTGEDGERVNIPSINKIAQVFTSSKTKELQGLLKADKSLGNAFKTLGLSKMAIGKNNFIETDMVAKLFSSPNFKIWAQHAANANKQDPERAMLAALTNVFGEKEVATMILVGKLRWRSKGIAQKLKTAQFNKWYSKGLAADDVFRKVLKANRDRIHGYPRLMGIWEDYSKYIIKRVVNY
;
A
#
# COMPACT_ATOMS: atom_id res chain seq x y z
N MET A 1 9.33 -25.51 -81.65
CA MET A 1 7.99 -25.99 -81.25
C MET A 1 7.65 -25.39 -79.88
N SER A 2 6.55 -24.65 -79.83
CA SER A 2 5.66 -24.25 -78.70
C SER A 2 6.20 -23.99 -77.27
N ALA A 3 6.31 -22.69 -76.91
CA ALA A 3 5.65 -21.90 -75.84
C ALA A 3 5.37 -22.47 -74.40
N PRO A 4 4.90 -21.66 -73.40
CA PRO A 4 5.67 -21.15 -72.25
C PRO A 4 5.02 -21.44 -70.86
N THR A 5 5.64 -21.10 -69.71
CA THR A 5 4.87 -20.84 -68.45
C THR A 5 5.56 -19.89 -67.46
N ARG A 6 4.69 -19.14 -66.76
CA ARG A 6 4.80 -17.89 -65.98
C ARG A 6 5.60 -17.88 -64.67
N GLU A 7 6.08 -16.65 -64.40
CA GLU A 7 6.28 -15.92 -63.13
C GLU A 7 6.00 -16.58 -61.77
N PHE A 8 6.91 -16.35 -60.82
CA PHE A 8 6.59 -15.73 -59.52
C PHE A 8 7.80 -14.92 -59.03
N GLN A 9 7.62 -13.61 -58.86
CA GLN A 9 8.60 -12.74 -58.24
C GLN A 9 8.67 -13.01 -56.73
N ASN A 10 9.87 -13.22 -56.19
CA ASN A 10 10.11 -13.20 -54.76
C ASN A 10 11.45 -12.49 -54.49
N ASN A 11 11.36 -11.18 -54.32
CA ASN A 11 12.48 -10.34 -53.89
C ASN A 11 12.60 -10.39 -52.36
N PHE A 12 13.55 -11.20 -51.86
CA PHE A 12 14.09 -11.05 -50.51
C PHE A 12 15.62 -11.00 -50.57
N ALA A 13 16.15 -9.80 -50.84
CA ALA A 13 17.56 -9.52 -50.61
C ALA A 13 17.79 -9.23 -49.12
N ARG A 14 18.59 -10.10 -48.49
CA ARG A 14 19.15 -9.93 -47.14
C ARG A 14 20.21 -8.83 -47.13
N ARG A 15 20.23 -7.97 -46.11
CA ARG A 15 21.48 -7.47 -45.51
C ARG A 15 21.33 -7.36 -43.98
N ASN A 16 22.24 -8.06 -43.29
CA ASN A 16 22.40 -8.14 -41.85
C ASN A 16 23.14 -6.91 -41.30
N LEU A 17 22.73 -6.39 -40.14
CA LEU A 17 23.62 -5.77 -39.15
C LEU A 17 23.07 -6.04 -37.74
N LYS A 18 23.87 -6.73 -36.92
CA LYS A 18 23.64 -6.95 -35.48
C LYS A 18 23.85 -5.62 -34.73
N ALA A 19 22.91 -5.26 -33.87
CA ALA A 19 23.14 -4.37 -32.73
C ALA A 19 22.28 -4.84 -31.55
N ASN A 20 22.88 -4.78 -30.36
CA ASN A 20 22.38 -5.27 -29.08
C ASN A 20 20.95 -4.81 -28.75
N ARG A 21 20.12 -5.72 -28.23
CA ARG A 21 18.87 -5.35 -27.55
C ARG A 21 19.21 -4.76 -26.18
N THR A 22 19.03 -3.43 -26.09
CA THR A 22 18.24 -2.71 -25.08
C THR A 22 18.23 -3.31 -23.67
N GLY A 23 18.74 -2.62 -22.64
CA GLY A 23 18.42 -1.24 -22.33
C GLY A 23 17.23 -1.25 -21.38
N GLU A 24 17.49 -0.84 -20.15
CA GLU A 24 16.53 -0.64 -19.08
C GLU A 24 15.35 0.19 -19.57
N ASP A 25 14.13 -0.31 -19.41
CA ASP A 25 12.95 0.54 -19.33
C ASP A 25 12.04 -0.04 -18.25
N GLY A 26 12.15 0.54 -17.06
CA GLY A 26 11.20 0.36 -15.99
C GLY A 26 9.82 0.77 -16.49
N GLU A 27 9.00 -0.23 -16.76
CA GLU A 27 7.59 -0.07 -17.07
C GLU A 27 6.93 0.64 -15.88
N ARG A 28 6.82 1.97 -16.01
CA ARG A 28 6.07 2.83 -15.09
C ARG A 28 4.63 2.38 -15.19
N VAL A 29 4.22 1.45 -14.33
CA VAL A 29 2.82 1.15 -14.09
C VAL A 29 2.15 2.48 -13.72
N ASN A 30 1.40 3.03 -14.66
CA ASN A 30 0.67 4.28 -14.50
C ASN A 30 -0.47 4.02 -13.53
N ILE A 31 -0.21 4.11 -12.22
CA ILE A 31 -1.22 3.93 -11.19
C ILE A 31 -2.19 5.11 -11.31
N PRO A 32 -3.48 4.88 -11.63
CA PRO A 32 -4.44 5.96 -11.73
C PRO A 32 -4.51 6.72 -10.40
N SER A 33 -4.49 8.05 -10.46
CA SER A 33 -4.75 8.91 -9.30
C SER A 33 -6.02 8.44 -8.58
N ILE A 34 -6.00 8.45 -7.24
CA ILE A 34 -7.09 7.95 -6.40
C ILE A 34 -8.47 8.50 -6.82
N ASN A 35 -8.52 9.73 -7.33
CA ASN A 35 -9.72 10.37 -7.88
C ASN A 35 -10.35 9.63 -9.07
N LYS A 36 -9.56 9.07 -9.99
CA LYS A 36 -10.09 8.27 -11.13
C LYS A 36 -10.64 6.93 -10.66
N ILE A 37 -10.00 6.31 -9.67
CA ILE A 37 -10.51 5.06 -9.06
C ILE A 37 -11.85 5.33 -8.37
N ALA A 38 -12.05 6.50 -7.75
CA ALA A 38 -13.32 6.84 -7.10
C ALA A 38 -14.51 6.92 -8.07
N GLN A 39 -14.33 7.40 -9.30
CA GLN A 39 -15.41 7.57 -10.29
C GLN A 39 -16.02 6.23 -10.75
N VAL A 40 -15.19 5.19 -10.91
CA VAL A 40 -15.62 3.86 -11.40
C VAL A 40 -16.45 3.08 -10.35
N PHE A 41 -16.44 3.50 -9.09
CA PHE A 41 -17.20 2.86 -8.00
C PHE A 41 -18.43 3.68 -7.56
N THR A 42 -18.95 4.60 -8.38
CA THR A 42 -20.09 5.48 -8.03
C THR A 42 -21.47 4.82 -8.20
N SER A 43 -21.71 3.69 -7.54
CA SER A 43 -23.06 3.10 -7.43
C SER A 43 -23.96 3.87 -6.44
N SER A 44 -25.29 3.73 -6.53
CA SER A 44 -26.24 4.25 -5.50
C SER A 44 -25.84 3.80 -4.10
N LYS A 45 -25.48 2.52 -3.98
CA LYS A 45 -24.98 1.91 -2.74
C LYS A 45 -23.73 2.61 -2.20
N THR A 46 -22.84 3.08 -3.07
CA THR A 46 -21.66 3.86 -2.65
C THR A 46 -22.05 5.23 -2.12
N LYS A 47 -23.03 5.90 -2.75
CA LYS A 47 -23.56 7.19 -2.27
C LYS A 47 -24.30 7.05 -0.94
N GLU A 48 -25.09 5.99 -0.77
CA GLU A 48 -25.77 5.64 0.48
C GLU A 48 -24.76 5.39 1.60
N LEU A 49 -23.74 4.56 1.35
CA LEU A 49 -22.67 4.32 2.33
C LEU A 49 -21.92 5.61 2.67
N GLN A 50 -21.61 6.46 1.70
CA GLN A 50 -21.02 7.78 1.98
C GLN A 50 -21.95 8.69 2.79
N GLY A 51 -23.26 8.64 2.56
CA GLY A 51 -24.27 9.35 3.35
C GLY A 51 -24.33 8.88 4.80
N LEU A 52 -24.35 7.55 5.01
CA LEU A 52 -24.30 6.92 6.32
C LEU A 52 -23.03 7.32 7.10
N LEU A 53 -21.88 7.37 6.41
CA LEU A 53 -20.63 7.74 7.03
C LEU A 53 -20.54 9.24 7.35
N LYS A 54 -21.17 10.13 6.57
CA LYS A 54 -21.22 11.57 6.90
C LYS A 54 -21.96 11.85 8.21
N ALA A 55 -22.92 11.00 8.58
CA ALA A 55 -23.62 11.09 9.87
C ALA A 55 -22.72 10.63 11.05
N ASP A 56 -21.71 9.79 10.79
CA ASP A 56 -20.79 9.24 11.79
C ASP A 56 -19.39 9.84 11.67
N LYS A 57 -19.06 10.77 12.57
CA LYS A 57 -17.74 11.42 12.61
C LYS A 57 -16.61 10.48 13.05
N SER A 58 -16.93 9.29 13.59
CA SER A 58 -15.93 8.34 14.07
C SER A 58 -15.46 7.43 12.93
N LEU A 59 -14.22 7.64 12.46
CA LEU A 59 -13.59 6.76 11.48
C LEU A 59 -13.48 5.30 11.96
N GLY A 60 -13.40 5.07 13.27
CA GLY A 60 -13.40 3.73 13.84
C GLY A 60 -14.78 3.05 13.74
N ASN A 61 -15.86 3.80 13.95
CA ASN A 61 -17.22 3.27 13.78
C ASN A 61 -17.52 3.05 12.29
N ALA A 62 -17.17 4.01 11.43
CA ALA A 62 -17.24 3.86 9.98
C ALA A 62 -16.55 2.57 9.49
N PHE A 63 -15.38 2.26 10.05
CA PHE A 63 -14.65 1.03 9.75
C PHE A 63 -15.42 -0.23 10.17
N LYS A 64 -16.07 -0.20 11.35
CA LYS A 64 -16.93 -1.29 11.85
C LYS A 64 -18.21 -1.44 11.01
N THR A 65 -18.90 -0.34 10.70
CA THR A 65 -20.13 -0.30 9.90
C THR A 65 -19.94 -0.92 8.52
N LEU A 66 -18.77 -0.70 7.90
CA LEU A 66 -18.41 -1.31 6.62
C LEU A 66 -17.95 -2.77 6.73
N GLY A 67 -18.04 -3.38 7.91
CA GLY A 67 -17.65 -4.76 8.17
C GLY A 67 -16.14 -5.01 8.09
N LEU A 68 -15.30 -3.97 8.00
CA LEU A 68 -13.86 -4.11 7.80
C LEU A 68 -13.17 -4.72 9.02
N SER A 69 -13.67 -4.44 10.23
CA SER A 69 -13.18 -5.06 11.47
C SER A 69 -13.42 -6.58 11.54
N LYS A 70 -14.37 -7.12 10.76
CA LYS A 70 -14.67 -8.55 10.69
C LYS A 70 -13.83 -9.29 9.65
N MET A 71 -13.10 -8.56 8.80
CA MET A 71 -12.21 -9.19 7.83
C MET A 71 -11.02 -9.80 8.55
N ALA A 72 -10.79 -11.09 8.34
CA ALA A 72 -9.58 -11.74 8.84
C ALA A 72 -8.33 -11.05 8.27
N ILE A 73 -7.39 -10.71 9.15
CA ILE A 73 -6.07 -10.16 8.78
C ILE A 73 -4.95 -11.20 8.95
N GLY A 74 -5.29 -12.39 9.45
CA GLY A 74 -4.34 -13.42 9.80
C GLY A 74 -4.99 -14.67 10.39
N LYS A 75 -4.15 -15.67 10.71
CA LYS A 75 -4.53 -16.93 11.38
C LYS A 75 -3.51 -17.25 12.47
N ASN A 76 -3.90 -17.97 13.52
CA ASN A 76 -2.99 -18.45 14.57
C ASN A 76 -2.05 -17.34 15.12
N ASN A 77 -2.60 -16.16 15.41
CA ASN A 77 -1.87 -14.97 15.87
C ASN A 77 -0.81 -14.42 14.89
N PHE A 78 -0.86 -14.85 13.63
CA PHE A 78 0.04 -14.40 12.57
C PHE A 78 -0.72 -13.59 11.52
N ILE A 79 -0.29 -12.34 11.31
CA ILE A 79 -0.85 -11.45 10.28
C ILE A 79 -0.45 -11.99 8.89
N GLU A 80 -1.42 -12.37 8.06
CA GLU A 80 -1.15 -12.95 6.74
C GLU A 80 -1.07 -11.85 5.67
N THR A 81 -0.01 -11.89 4.86
CA THR A 81 0.25 -10.89 3.82
C THR A 81 -0.90 -10.74 2.83
N ASP A 82 -1.47 -11.86 2.37
CA ASP A 82 -2.56 -11.83 1.38
C ASP A 82 -3.90 -11.37 1.98
N MET A 83 -4.14 -11.67 3.25
CA MET A 83 -5.32 -11.20 3.97
C MET A 83 -5.28 -9.68 4.19
N VAL A 84 -4.13 -9.15 4.60
CA VAL A 84 -3.93 -7.70 4.71
C VAL A 84 -4.07 -7.02 3.34
N ALA A 85 -3.47 -7.60 2.30
CA ALA A 85 -3.61 -7.08 0.95
C ALA A 85 -5.06 -7.08 0.47
N LYS A 86 -5.84 -8.12 0.80
CA LYS A 86 -7.28 -8.20 0.52
C LYS A 86 -8.06 -7.11 1.26
N LEU A 87 -7.75 -6.86 2.53
CA LEU A 87 -8.38 -5.78 3.30
C LEU A 87 -8.09 -4.41 2.66
N PHE A 88 -6.81 -4.07 2.46
CA PHE A 88 -6.39 -2.77 1.92
C PHE A 88 -6.81 -2.50 0.47
N SER A 89 -7.09 -3.55 -0.31
CA SER A 89 -7.58 -3.42 -1.69
C SER A 89 -9.10 -3.57 -1.84
N SER A 90 -9.82 -3.89 -0.75
CA SER A 90 -11.26 -4.13 -0.78
C SER A 90 -12.06 -2.86 -1.14
N PRO A 91 -13.21 -2.98 -1.84
CA PRO A 91 -14.08 -1.86 -2.14
C PRO A 91 -14.51 -1.08 -0.89
N ASN A 92 -14.88 -1.78 0.18
CA ASN A 92 -15.29 -1.15 1.44
C ASN A 92 -14.15 -0.34 2.07
N PHE A 93 -12.90 -0.83 2.00
CA PHE A 93 -11.75 -0.08 2.50
C PHE A 93 -11.53 1.19 1.68
N LYS A 94 -11.72 1.15 0.36
CA LYS A 94 -11.62 2.36 -0.49
C LYS A 94 -12.69 3.41 -0.15
N ILE A 95 -13.93 2.97 0.09
CA ILE A 95 -15.02 3.85 0.53
C ILE A 95 -14.68 4.48 1.88
N TRP A 96 -14.22 3.68 2.83
CA TRP A 96 -13.78 4.14 4.14
C TRP A 96 -12.60 5.12 4.06
N ALA A 97 -11.60 4.82 3.24
CA ALA A 97 -10.44 5.69 3.03
C ALA A 97 -10.84 7.05 2.43
N GLN A 98 -11.79 7.07 1.50
CA GLN A 98 -12.35 8.31 0.98
C GLN A 98 -13.08 9.11 2.06
N HIS A 99 -13.82 8.43 2.94
CA HIS A 99 -14.45 9.09 4.09
C HIS A 99 -13.41 9.69 5.05
N ALA A 100 -12.33 8.95 5.35
CA ALA A 100 -11.22 9.46 6.15
C ALA A 100 -10.55 10.69 5.52
N ALA A 101 -10.35 10.70 4.20
CA ALA A 101 -9.83 11.84 3.48
C ALA A 101 -10.77 13.07 3.50
N ASN A 102 -12.07 12.84 3.51
CA ASN A 102 -13.05 13.92 3.64
C ASN A 102 -13.09 14.48 5.08
N ALA A 103 -12.86 13.63 6.09
CA ALA A 103 -12.84 14.01 7.50
C ALA A 103 -11.58 14.82 7.88
N ASN A 104 -10.42 14.50 7.29
CA ASN A 104 -9.20 15.30 7.42
C ASN A 104 -8.56 15.52 6.05
N LYS A 105 -8.92 16.63 5.40
CA LYS A 105 -8.42 17.00 4.07
C LYS A 105 -6.94 17.36 4.05
N GLN A 106 -6.38 17.78 5.18
CA GLN A 106 -4.97 18.20 5.27
C GLN A 106 -4.04 17.00 5.40
N ASP A 107 -4.43 15.99 6.18
CA ASP A 107 -3.64 14.78 6.38
C ASP A 107 -4.55 13.52 6.49
N PRO A 108 -5.08 13.05 5.34
CA PRO A 108 -5.91 11.86 5.27
C PRO A 108 -5.23 10.62 5.88
N GLU A 109 -3.96 10.42 5.54
CA GLU A 109 -3.19 9.25 5.97
C GLU A 109 -3.00 9.20 7.49
N ARG A 110 -2.80 10.35 8.16
CA ARG A 110 -2.76 10.41 9.63
C ARG A 110 -4.09 10.05 10.26
N ALA A 111 -5.21 10.52 9.70
CA ALA A 111 -6.54 10.19 10.20
C ALA A 111 -6.84 8.68 10.03
N MET A 112 -6.49 8.11 8.86
CA MET A 112 -6.58 6.66 8.62
C MET A 112 -5.70 5.87 9.59
N LEU A 113 -4.45 6.28 9.79
CA LEU A 113 -3.52 5.61 10.71
C LEU A 113 -4.05 5.60 12.14
N ALA A 114 -4.56 6.73 12.63
CA ALA A 114 -5.12 6.83 13.97
C ALA A 114 -6.32 5.89 14.14
N ALA A 115 -7.24 5.88 13.16
CA ALA A 115 -8.40 4.99 13.19
C ALA A 115 -8.02 3.51 13.13
N LEU A 116 -7.07 3.11 12.26
CA LEU A 116 -6.56 1.73 12.20
C LEU A 116 -5.90 1.34 13.52
N THR A 117 -5.12 2.24 14.12
CA THR A 117 -4.44 1.99 15.41
C THR A 117 -5.45 1.77 16.53
N ASN A 118 -6.57 2.52 16.53
CA ASN A 118 -7.65 2.33 17.50
C ASN A 118 -8.38 0.98 17.32
N VAL A 119 -8.42 0.44 16.10
CA VAL A 119 -9.11 -0.82 15.81
C VAL A 119 -8.22 -2.03 16.09
N PHE A 120 -6.96 -2.00 15.63
CA PHE A 120 -6.08 -3.17 15.64
C PHE A 120 -4.94 -3.11 16.66
N GLY A 121 -4.60 -1.93 17.16
CA GLY A 121 -3.38 -1.71 17.95
C GLY A 121 -2.18 -1.27 17.11
N GLU A 122 -1.24 -0.56 17.73
CA GLU A 122 -0.14 0.08 17.00
C GLU A 122 0.88 -0.93 16.43
N LYS A 123 1.11 -2.05 17.14
CA LYS A 123 2.02 -3.12 16.70
C LYS A 123 1.46 -3.87 15.49
N GLU A 124 0.18 -4.21 15.54
CA GLU A 124 -0.55 -4.92 14.51
C GLU A 124 -0.62 -4.05 13.25
N VAL A 125 -0.97 -2.77 13.38
CA VAL A 125 -0.98 -1.82 12.26
C VAL A 125 0.40 -1.66 11.64
N ALA A 126 1.47 -1.53 12.43
CA ALA A 126 2.84 -1.47 11.90
C ALA A 126 3.17 -2.73 11.08
N THR A 127 2.77 -3.90 11.57
CA THR A 127 2.97 -5.17 10.87
C THR A 127 2.13 -5.26 9.59
N MET A 128 0.87 -4.83 9.62
CA MET A 128 -0.01 -4.75 8.45
C MET A 128 0.57 -3.83 7.38
N ILE A 129 1.09 -2.66 7.78
CA ILE A 129 1.74 -1.71 6.88
C ILE A 129 2.98 -2.34 6.23
N LEU A 130 3.84 -3.00 7.02
CA LEU A 130 5.02 -3.70 6.50
C LEU A 130 4.63 -4.73 5.43
N VAL A 131 3.73 -5.67 5.76
CA VAL A 131 3.38 -6.76 4.83
C VAL A 131 2.51 -6.28 3.67
N GLY A 132 1.70 -5.23 3.87
CA GLY A 132 0.88 -4.61 2.82
C GLY A 132 1.71 -4.04 1.67
N LYS A 133 2.98 -3.70 1.90
CA LYS A 133 3.93 -3.27 0.86
C LYS A 133 4.35 -4.41 -0.08
N LEU A 134 4.18 -5.67 0.32
CA LEU A 134 4.65 -6.87 -0.39
C LEU A 134 3.69 -7.36 -1.48
N ARG A 135 2.55 -6.70 -1.67
CA ARG A 135 1.58 -7.04 -2.72
C ARG A 135 1.26 -5.80 -3.55
N TRP A 136 1.33 -5.94 -4.88
CA TRP A 136 1.12 -4.83 -5.82
C TRP A 136 -0.19 -4.07 -5.55
N ARG A 137 -1.28 -4.81 -5.29
CA ARG A 137 -2.64 -4.28 -5.04
C ARG A 137 -2.79 -3.44 -3.77
N SER A 138 -1.88 -3.58 -2.79
CA SER A 138 -1.93 -2.85 -1.52
C SER A 138 -0.70 -1.97 -1.27
N LYS A 139 0.34 -2.07 -2.11
CA LYS A 139 1.62 -1.37 -1.95
C LYS A 139 1.46 0.14 -1.87
N GLY A 140 0.62 0.72 -2.72
CA GLY A 140 0.40 2.17 -2.76
C GLY A 140 -0.13 2.74 -1.44
N ILE A 141 -1.22 2.16 -0.91
CA ILE A 141 -1.79 2.62 0.36
C ILE A 141 -0.90 2.27 1.56
N ALA A 142 -0.26 1.10 1.55
CA ALA A 142 0.66 0.72 2.62
C ALA A 142 1.86 1.67 2.70
N GLN A 143 2.41 2.12 1.56
CA GLN A 143 3.51 3.09 1.55
C GLN A 143 3.08 4.45 2.12
N LYS A 144 1.88 4.92 1.77
CA LYS A 144 1.28 6.14 2.31
C LYS A 144 1.10 6.09 3.83
N LEU A 145 0.52 5.00 4.34
CA LEU A 145 0.37 4.75 5.77
C LEU A 145 1.71 4.61 6.49
N LYS A 146 2.73 3.99 5.85
CA LYS A 146 4.10 3.92 6.38
C LYS A 146 4.68 5.32 6.59
N THR A 147 4.54 6.21 5.62
CA THR A 147 5.02 7.59 5.74
C THR A 147 4.34 8.30 6.90
N ALA A 148 3.01 8.18 7.03
CA ALA A 148 2.29 8.76 8.18
C ALA A 148 2.73 8.17 9.52
N GLN A 149 2.95 6.84 9.58
CA GLN A 149 3.45 6.16 10.77
C GLN A 149 4.83 6.66 11.18
N PHE A 150 5.75 6.78 10.23
CA PHE A 150 7.11 7.24 10.52
C PHE A 150 7.14 8.73 10.88
N ASN A 151 6.34 9.57 10.22
CA ASN A 151 6.17 10.97 10.61
C ASN A 151 5.62 11.08 12.05
N LYS A 152 4.64 10.24 12.43
CA LYS A 152 4.08 10.20 13.80
C LYS A 152 5.14 9.82 14.83
N TRP A 153 5.96 8.81 14.57
CA TRP A 153 7.03 8.42 15.50
C TRP A 153 8.13 9.46 15.58
N TYR A 154 8.52 10.03 14.44
CA TYR A 154 9.57 11.04 14.36
C TYR A 154 9.19 12.34 15.08
N SER A 155 7.97 12.83 14.87
CA SER A 155 7.46 14.02 15.56
C SER A 155 7.33 13.85 17.07
N LYS A 156 7.29 12.61 17.57
CA LYS A 156 7.33 12.29 19.00
C LYS A 156 8.76 12.12 19.54
N GLY A 157 9.79 12.34 18.72
CA GLY A 157 11.19 12.17 19.10
C GLY A 157 11.58 10.70 19.36
N LEU A 158 10.83 9.73 18.83
CA LEU A 158 11.10 8.32 19.09
C LEU A 158 12.24 7.82 18.19
N ALA A 159 13.33 7.35 18.81
CA ALA A 159 14.35 6.57 18.13
C ALA A 159 13.79 5.20 17.68
N ALA A 160 14.43 4.55 16.71
CA ALA A 160 13.96 3.25 16.21
C ALA A 160 13.93 2.18 17.32
N ASP A 161 14.94 2.22 18.18
CA ASP A 161 15.05 1.38 19.36
C ASP A 161 13.91 1.60 20.37
N ASP A 162 13.47 2.85 20.56
CA ASP A 162 12.31 3.17 21.38
C ASP A 162 11.01 2.68 20.77
N VAL A 163 10.85 2.82 19.44
CA VAL A 163 9.70 2.25 18.73
C VAL A 163 9.65 0.74 18.94
N PHE A 164 10.78 0.05 18.78
CA PHE A 164 10.82 -1.40 18.96
C PHE A 164 10.41 -1.85 20.38
N ARG A 165 10.96 -1.19 21.41
CA ARG A 165 10.70 -1.54 22.82
C ARG A 165 9.33 -1.09 23.31
N LYS A 166 8.99 0.18 23.08
CA LYS A 166 7.83 0.85 23.71
C LYS A 166 6.56 0.75 22.88
N VAL A 167 6.68 0.85 21.56
CA VAL A 167 5.52 0.84 20.64
C VAL A 167 5.20 -0.57 20.18
N LEU A 168 6.20 -1.32 19.70
CA LEU A 168 6.03 -2.69 19.21
C LEU A 168 6.07 -3.73 20.34
N LYS A 169 6.38 -3.30 21.57
CA LYS A 169 6.40 -4.11 22.79
C LYS A 169 7.22 -5.40 22.59
N ALA A 170 8.43 -5.26 22.06
CA ALA A 170 9.34 -6.36 21.77
C ALA A 170 10.72 -6.12 22.39
N ASN A 171 11.39 -7.21 22.78
CA ASN A 171 12.73 -7.12 23.35
C ASN A 171 13.76 -6.90 22.25
N ARG A 172 14.41 -5.73 22.25
CA ARG A 172 15.46 -5.36 21.28
C ARG A 172 16.57 -6.41 21.26
N ASP A 173 16.99 -6.93 22.41
CA ASP A 173 18.11 -7.89 22.48
C ASP A 173 17.79 -9.22 21.79
N ARG A 174 16.51 -9.47 21.50
CA ARG A 174 16.03 -10.62 20.74
C ARG A 174 15.48 -10.23 19.37
N ILE A 175 15.99 -9.15 18.76
CA ILE A 175 15.47 -8.59 17.49
C ILE A 175 15.37 -9.63 16.37
N HIS A 176 16.34 -10.54 16.26
CA HIS A 176 16.35 -11.62 15.26
C HIS A 176 15.21 -12.65 15.46
N GLY A 177 14.65 -12.74 16.67
CA GLY A 177 13.44 -13.52 16.95
C GLY A 177 12.15 -12.87 16.44
N TYR A 178 12.22 -11.64 15.93
CA TYR A 178 11.07 -10.88 15.42
C TYR A 178 11.33 -10.35 14.01
N PRO A 179 11.48 -11.20 12.98
CA PRO A 179 11.93 -10.78 11.65
C PRO A 179 11.08 -9.65 11.03
N ARG A 180 9.77 -9.63 11.29
CA ARG A 180 8.89 -8.53 10.83
C ARG A 180 9.09 -7.24 11.62
N LEU A 181 9.22 -7.32 12.94
CA LEU A 181 9.46 -6.12 13.76
C LEU A 181 10.86 -5.56 13.48
N MET A 182 11.83 -6.45 13.21
CA MET A 182 13.17 -6.08 12.73
C MET A 182 13.08 -5.31 11.42
N GLY A 183 12.29 -5.78 10.44
CA GLY A 183 12.07 -5.04 9.20
C GLY A 183 11.44 -3.66 9.39
N ILE A 184 10.53 -3.49 10.35
CA ILE A 184 9.97 -2.18 10.71
C ILE A 184 11.04 -1.27 11.32
N TRP A 185 11.84 -1.81 12.23
CA TRP A 185 12.95 -1.10 12.87
C TRP A 185 13.97 -0.64 11.83
N GLU A 186 14.38 -1.50 10.90
CA GLU A 186 15.33 -1.15 9.85
C GLU A 186 14.79 -0.05 8.93
N ASP A 187 13.54 -0.19 8.47
CA ASP A 187 12.89 0.81 7.62
C ASP A 187 12.80 2.17 8.32
N TYR A 188 12.50 2.19 9.62
CA TYR A 188 12.36 3.43 10.39
C TYR A 188 13.72 4.04 10.76
N SER A 189 14.73 3.23 11.09
CA SER A 189 16.12 3.67 11.27
C SER A 189 16.64 4.39 10.02
N LYS A 190 16.44 3.79 8.84
CA LYS A 190 16.81 4.41 7.55
C LYS A 190 16.07 5.72 7.32
N TYR A 191 14.79 5.78 7.69
CA TYR A 191 14.00 7.00 7.59
C TYR A 191 14.53 8.13 8.48
N ILE A 192 14.88 7.85 9.74
CA ILE A 192 15.46 8.84 10.67
C ILE A 192 16.79 9.36 10.11
N ILE A 193 17.71 8.46 9.75
CA ILE A 193 19.03 8.83 9.20
C ILE A 193 18.86 9.74 7.99
N LYS A 194 17.97 9.37 7.05
CA LYS A 194 17.68 10.20 5.88
C LYS A 194 17.15 11.58 6.26
N ARG A 195 16.32 11.71 7.30
CA ARG A 195 15.81 13.02 7.75
C ARG A 195 16.88 13.85 8.45
N VAL A 196 17.77 13.24 9.22
CA VAL A 196 18.83 13.97 9.93
C VAL A 196 19.92 14.42 8.98
N VAL A 197 20.29 13.61 7.98
CA VAL A 197 21.39 13.90 7.04
C VAL A 197 21.01 14.91 5.94
N ASN A 198 19.71 15.08 5.66
CA ASN A 198 19.23 16.03 4.63
C ASN A 198 18.89 17.43 5.19
N TYR A 199 19.29 17.73 6.43
CA TYR A 199 19.28 19.06 7.05
C TYR A 199 20.70 19.39 7.52
#